data_AF-A0A679HFP6-F1
#
_entry.id   AF-A0A679HFP6-F1
#
_cell.length_a   1.000
_cell.length_b   1.000
_cell.length_c   1.000
_cell.angle_alpha   90.00
_cell.angle_beta   90.00
_cell.angle_gamma   90.00
#
_symmetry.space_group_name_H-M   'P 1'
#
loop_
_entity.id
_entity.type
_entity.pdbx_description
1 polymer ?
#
loop_
_entity_poly.entity_id
_entity_poly.type
_entity_poly.pdbx_seq_one_letter_code
_entity_poly.pdbx_strand_id
1 'polypeptide(L)' 'MNYDLMKDLVGMGANLTMNTTVNYDQLMDLLAIAKVSGSHITIGFAVSYDHLRELATIGGNQITFVL' A
#
# COMPACT_ATOMS: atom_id res chain seq x y z
N MET A 1 -12.62 -1.52 5.65
CA MET A 1 -11.60 -1.21 6.67
C MET A 1 -11.46 0.30 6.75
N ASN A 2 -11.37 0.89 7.94
CA ASN A 2 -11.26 2.35 8.06
C ASN A 2 -9.87 2.80 7.58
N TYR A 3 -9.80 3.78 6.69
CA TYR A 3 -8.55 4.32 6.16
C TYR A 3 -7.65 4.88 7.27
N ASP A 4 -8.22 5.58 8.24
CA ASP A 4 -7.46 6.19 9.33
C ASP A 4 -6.77 5.12 10.19
N LEU A 5 -7.45 3.98 10.41
CA LEU A 5 -6.86 2.85 11.11
C LEU A 5 -5.72 2.22 10.30
N MET A 6 -5.86 2.10 8.98
CA MET A 6 -4.78 1.58 8.13
C MET A 6 -3.56 2.49 8.20
N LYS A 7 -3.80 3.81 8.15
CA LYS A 7 -2.76 4.82 8.24
C LYS A 7 -1.98 4.76 9.55
N ASP A 8 -2.69 4.65 10.67
CA ASP A 8 -2.06 4.50 11.99
C ASP A 8 -1.24 3.21 12.09
N LEU A 9 -1.80 2.07 11.66
CA LEU A 9 -1.09 0.79 11.72
C LEU A 9 0.19 0.79 10.88
N VAL A 10 0.12 1.28 9.64
CA VAL A 10 1.31 1.44 8.79
C VAL A 10 2.27 2.44 9.41
N GLY A 11 1.79 3.56 9.96
CA GLY A 11 2.63 4.55 10.65
C GLY A 11 3.41 3.95 11.83
N MET A 12 2.86 2.94 12.49
CA MET A 12 3.49 2.21 13.58
C MET A 12 4.50 1.13 13.13
N GLY A 13 4.67 0.89 11.83
CA GLY A 13 5.56 -0.17 11.33
C GLY A 13 4.87 -1.50 11.03
N ALA A 14 3.53 -1.57 11.11
CA ALA A 14 2.80 -2.81 10.86
C ALA A 14 2.64 -3.10 9.36
N ASN A 15 2.88 -4.35 8.98
CA ASN A 15 2.62 -4.83 7.63
C ASN A 15 1.11 -4.91 7.38
N LEU A 16 0.68 -4.55 6.16
CA LEU A 16 -0.73 -4.44 5.84
C LEU A 16 -1.05 -5.21 4.56
N THR A 17 -2.00 -6.14 4.63
CA THR A 17 -2.50 -6.88 3.48
C THR A 17 -3.87 -6.36 3.08
N MET A 18 -3.96 -5.88 1.85
CA MET A 18 -5.15 -5.25 1.30
C MET A 18 -5.73 -6.14 0.21
N ASN A 19 -6.86 -6.77 0.52
CA ASN A 19 -7.62 -7.59 -0.43
C ASN A 19 -8.85 -6.86 -0.99
N THR A 20 -9.13 -5.67 -0.48
CA THR A 20 -10.23 -4.82 -0.91
C THR A 20 -9.69 -3.61 -1.64
N THR A 21 -10.32 -3.26 -2.77
CA THR A 21 -9.97 -2.07 -3.53
C THR A 21 -10.09 -0.82 -2.66
N VAL A 22 -9.04 0.00 -2.66
CA VAL A 22 -9.04 1.34 -2.07
C VAL A 22 -8.81 2.37 -3.17
N ASN A 23 -9.08 3.63 -2.85
CA ASN A 23 -8.79 4.71 -3.78
C ASN A 23 -7.28 4.80 -4.02
N TYR A 24 -6.90 5.17 -5.23
CA TYR A 24 -5.50 5.28 -5.63
C TYR A 24 -4.71 6.25 -4.74
N ASP A 25 -5.30 7.42 -4.46
CA ASP A 25 -4.68 8.45 -3.61
C ASP A 25 -4.42 7.94 -2.18
N GLN A 26 -5.36 7.15 -1.64
CA GLN A 26 -5.22 6.53 -0.32
C GLN A 26 -4.08 5.51 -0.31
N LEU A 27 -3.97 4.74 -1.39
CA LEU A 27 -2.93 3.73 -1.50
C LEU A 27 -1.54 4.37 -1.65
N MET A 28 -1.45 5.49 -2.36
CA MET A 28 -0.22 6.29 -2.43
C MET A 28 0.18 6.89 -1.09
N ASP A 29 -0.76 7.44 -0.32
CA ASP A 29 -0.47 7.97 1.03
C ASP A 29 -0.05 6.84 1.98
N LEU A 30 -0.72 5.69 1.97
CA LEU A 30 -0.29 4.50 2.73
C LEU A 30 1.12 4.05 2.34
N LEU A 31 1.44 4.04 1.04
CA LEU A 31 2.75 3.66 0.55
C LEU A 31 3.84 4.65 0.95
N ALA A 32 3.54 5.96 0.94
CA ALA A 32 4.45 6.98 1.43
C ALA A 32 4.78 6.77 2.92
N ILE A 33 3.77 6.45 3.73
CA ILE A 33 3.94 6.19 5.17
C ILE A 33 4.68 4.88 5.42
N ALA A 34 4.38 3.84 4.63
CA ALA A 34 5.05 2.56 4.67
C ALA A 34 6.57 2.70 4.47
N LYS A 35 6.99 3.56 3.53
CA LYS A 35 8.42 3.85 3.30
C LYS A 35 9.11 4.53 4.47
N VAL A 36 8.40 5.37 5.20
CA VAL A 36 8.96 6.09 6.38
C VAL A 36 9.02 5.16 7.60
N SER A 37 7.98 4.36 7.79
CA SER A 37 7.82 3.46 8.94
C SER A 37 8.56 2.12 8.81
N GLY A 38 8.92 1.72 7.59
CA GLY A 38 9.49 0.40 7.29
C GLY A 38 8.44 -0.71 7.15
N SER A 39 7.16 -0.36 7.08
CA SER A 39 6.04 -1.28 6.89
C SER A 39 5.95 -1.78 5.45
N HIS A 40 5.54 -3.03 5.27
CA HIS A 40 5.29 -3.59 3.94
C HIS A 40 3.79 -3.68 3.63
N ILE A 41 3.39 -3.24 2.43
CA ILE A 41 2.03 -3.30 1.93
C ILE A 41 1.91 -4.43 0.90
N THR A 42 0.95 -5.33 1.10
CA THR A 42 0.61 -6.37 0.14
C THR A 42 -0.74 -6.07 -0.49
N ILE A 43 -0.80 -6.02 -1.82
CA ILE A 43 -2.02 -5.75 -2.59
C ILE A 43 -2.46 -7.06 -3.25
N GLY A 44 -3.66 -7.51 -2.93
CA GLY A 44 -4.28 -8.72 -3.48
C GLY A 44 -5.53 -8.45 -4.32
N PHE A 45 -5.71 -7.22 -4.82
CA PHE A 45 -6.82 -6.86 -5.70
C PHE A 45 -6.30 -6.40 -7.06
N ALA A 46 -7.17 -6.49 -8.07
CA ALA A 46 -6.83 -6.10 -9.44
C ALA A 46 -6.59 -4.59 -9.54
N VAL A 47 -5.42 -4.22 -10.05
CA VAL A 47 -5.00 -2.84 -10.32
C VAL A 47 -4.59 -2.76 -11.78
N SER A 48 -4.84 -1.62 -12.44
CA SER A 48 -4.40 -1.42 -13.83
C SER A 48 -2.88 -1.49 -13.93
N TYR A 49 -2.37 -1.91 -15.08
CA TYR A 49 -0.93 -2.04 -15.31
C TYR A 49 -0.17 -0.73 -15.06
N ASP A 50 -0.72 0.41 -15.48
CA ASP A 50 -0.09 1.71 -15.30
C ASP A 50 0.04 2.07 -13.81
N HIS A 51 -1.02 1.83 -13.02
CA HIS A 51 -0.98 2.04 -11.58
C HIS A 51 -0.04 1.05 -10.88
N LEU A 52 -0.02 -0.23 -11.28
CA LEU A 52 0.94 -1.21 -10.76
C LEU A 52 2.38 -0.76 -10.98
N ARG A 53 2.68 -0.26 -12.19
CA ARG A 53 4.01 0.23 -12.55
C ARG A 53 4.41 1.43 -11.69
N GLU A 54 3.51 2.38 -11.50
CA GLU A 54 3.76 3.56 -10.67
C GLU A 54 3.97 3.18 -9.20
N LEU A 55 3.11 2.30 -8.67
CA LEU A 55 3.22 1.77 -7.31
C LEU A 55 4.52 0.99 -7.09
N ALA A 56 4.94 0.18 -8.05
CA ALA A 56 6.21 -0.53 -7.98
C ALA A 56 7.40 0.45 -8.02
N THR A 57 7.30 1.52 -8.83
CA THR A 57 8.35 2.55 -8.95
C THR A 57 8.50 3.34 -7.65
N ILE A 58 7.39 3.71 -7.01
CA ILE A 58 7.38 4.50 -5.78
C ILE A 58 7.68 3.62 -4.58
N GLY A 59 7.01 2.46 -4.49
CA GLY A 59 7.03 1.56 -3.34
C GLY A 59 8.28 0.71 -3.23
N GLY A 60 8.88 0.33 -4.37
CA GLY A 60 10.08 -0.50 -4.40
C GLY A 60 9.89 -1.80 -3.61
N ASN A 61 10.70 -2.00 -2.57
CA ASN A 61 10.63 -3.22 -1.73
C ASN A 61 9.51 -3.19 -0.68
N GLN A 62 8.86 -2.05 -0.45
CA GLN A 62 7.79 -1.92 0.56
C GLN A 62 6.43 -2.35 0.03
N ILE A 63 6.34 -2.81 -1.22
CA ILE A 63 5.10 -3.24 -1.85
C ILE A 63 5.23 -4.65 -2.43
N THR A 64 4.22 -5.47 -2.20
CA THR A 64 4.07 -6.81 -2.79
C THR A 64 2.74 -6.87 -3.53
N PHE A 65 2.77 -7.42 -4.74
CA PHE A 65 1.56 -7.62 -5.55
C PHE A 65 1.27 -9.11 -5.62
N VAL A 66 0.05 -9.49 -5.24
CA VAL A 66 -0.48 -10.84 -5.39
C VAL A 66 -1.48 -10.78 -6.55
N LEU A 67 -1.05 -11.29 -7.70
CA LEU A 67 -1.80 -11.32 -8.96
C LEU A 67 -2.51 -12.67 -9.16
#